data_AF-A0A7I7UJE0-F1
#
_entry.id   AF-A0A7I7UJE0-F1
#
_cell.length_a   1.000
_cell.length_b   1.000
_cell.length_c   1.000
_cell.angle_alpha   90.00
_cell.angle_beta   90.00
_cell.angle_gamma   90.00
#
_symmetry.space_group_name_H-M   'P 1'
#
loop_
_entity.id
_entity.type
_entity.pdbx_description
1 polymer ?
#
loop_
_entity_poly.entity_id
_entity_poly.type
_entity_poly.pdbx_seq_one_letter_code
_entity_poly.pdbx_strand_id
1 'polypeptide(L)'
;MSPSRRARWPPWNPARGEDGSATLVAVGAMVVLLTITVGAVYVGAAVIGRHRAQAAADLAALAAATYLVDGAAVACTRAAETADAMHAAVTDCAVENLDVVVAVEIDVALGRLTVGPARAVARAGPIQAR
;
A
#
# COMPACT_ATOMS: atom_id res chain seq x y z
N MET A 1 9.67 -22.62 -82.52
CA MET A 1 10.33 -22.54 -81.19
C MET A 1 10.30 -21.10 -80.70
N SER A 2 9.70 -20.88 -79.53
CA SER A 2 9.49 -19.59 -78.87
C SER A 2 10.52 -19.40 -77.76
N PRO A 3 11.11 -18.20 -77.55
CA PRO A 3 11.69 -17.86 -76.27
C PRO A 3 10.65 -17.12 -75.42
N SER A 4 10.14 -17.81 -74.41
CA SER A 4 9.27 -17.25 -73.39
C SER A 4 10.04 -16.25 -72.51
N ARG A 5 9.78 -14.95 -72.70
CA ARG A 5 10.25 -13.91 -71.77
C ARG A 5 9.40 -13.97 -70.51
N ARG A 6 9.90 -14.62 -69.46
CA ARG A 6 9.34 -14.49 -68.12
C ARG A 6 9.65 -13.09 -67.61
N ALA A 7 8.64 -12.25 -67.49
CA ALA A 7 8.73 -11.00 -66.75
C ALA A 7 9.05 -11.33 -65.29
N ARG A 8 10.28 -11.02 -64.86
CA ARG A 8 10.66 -11.06 -63.45
C ARG A 8 10.08 -9.82 -62.79
N TRP A 9 9.03 -10.02 -62.01
CA TRP A 9 8.56 -9.01 -61.08
C TRP A 9 9.59 -8.89 -59.95
N PRO A 10 9.94 -7.68 -59.50
CA PRO A 10 10.79 -7.52 -58.33
C PRO A 10 10.04 -8.08 -57.10
N PRO A 11 10.68 -8.89 -56.24
CA PRO A 11 10.08 -9.27 -54.98
C PRO A 11 9.96 -8.01 -54.12
N TRP A 12 8.75 -7.65 -53.76
CA TRP A 12 8.51 -6.61 -52.77
C TRP A 12 9.05 -7.16 -51.46
N ASN A 13 10.19 -6.64 -50.99
CA ASN A 13 10.78 -7.06 -49.72
C ASN A 13 10.37 -6.05 -48.63
N PRO A 14 9.33 -6.33 -47.82
CA PRO A 14 8.93 -5.46 -46.70
C PRO A 14 9.97 -5.44 -45.56
N ALA A 15 10.95 -6.35 -45.57
CA ALA A 15 11.88 -6.58 -44.45
C ALA A 15 12.89 -5.46 -44.18
N ARG A 16 12.89 -4.32 -44.90
CA ARG A 16 13.79 -3.19 -44.64
C ARG A 16 13.25 -2.14 -43.66
N GLY A 17 12.01 -2.30 -43.18
CA GLY A 17 11.38 -1.38 -42.21
C GLY A 17 10.87 -2.04 -40.92
N GLU A 18 11.04 -3.35 -40.75
CA GLU A 18 10.37 -4.13 -39.69
C GLU A 18 11.20 -4.27 -38.40
N ASP A 19 12.54 -4.20 -38.46
CA ASP A 19 13.40 -4.31 -37.26
C ASP A 19 13.28 -3.09 -36.33
N GLY A 20 13.13 -1.90 -36.90
CA GLY A 20 12.99 -0.65 -36.15
C GLY A 20 11.58 -0.45 -35.56
N SER A 21 10.53 -0.89 -36.27
CA SER A 21 9.16 -0.76 -35.79
C SER A 21 8.83 -1.79 -34.71
N ALA A 22 9.33 -3.03 -34.85
CA ALA A 22 9.15 -4.08 -33.83
C ALA A 22 9.83 -3.71 -32.50
N THR A 23 11.02 -3.10 -32.54
CA THR A 23 11.71 -2.64 -31.33
C THR A 23 11.00 -1.45 -30.67
N LEU A 24 10.49 -0.50 -31.45
CA LEU A 24 9.67 0.61 -30.91
C LEU A 24 8.40 0.11 -30.21
N VAL A 25 7.70 -0.85 -30.81
CA VAL A 25 6.50 -1.46 -30.20
C VAL A 25 6.86 -2.21 -28.92
N ALA A 26 7.95 -2.98 -28.92
CA ALA A 26 8.42 -3.70 -27.74
C ALA A 26 8.81 -2.76 -26.59
N VAL A 27 9.57 -1.69 -26.90
CA VAL A 27 9.94 -0.67 -25.91
C VAL A 27 8.70 0.06 -25.39
N GLY A 28 7.75 0.41 -26.25
CA GLY A 28 6.47 1.02 -25.85
C GLY A 28 5.68 0.12 -24.90
N ALA A 29 5.55 -1.17 -25.22
CA ALA A 29 4.90 -2.15 -24.35
C ALA A 29 5.62 -2.30 -23.00
N MET A 30 6.95 -2.35 -23.00
CA MET A 30 7.74 -2.37 -21.76
C MET A 30 7.51 -1.12 -20.91
N VAL A 31 7.53 0.07 -21.51
CA VAL A 31 7.25 1.33 -20.79
C VAL A 31 5.87 1.27 -20.16
N VAL A 32 4.83 0.88 -20.92
CA VAL A 32 3.46 0.75 -20.39
C VAL A 32 3.41 -0.23 -19.21
N LEU A 33 3.99 -1.43 -19.36
CA LEU A 33 4.03 -2.42 -18.27
C LEU A 33 4.76 -1.92 -17.03
N LEU A 34 5.91 -1.24 -17.21
CA LEU A 34 6.65 -0.63 -16.12
C LEU A 34 5.84 0.47 -15.42
N THR A 35 5.16 1.33 -16.19
CA THR A 35 4.31 2.39 -15.59
C THR A 35 3.16 1.81 -14.76
N ILE A 36 2.49 0.76 -15.26
CA ILE A 36 1.41 0.08 -14.52
C ILE A 36 1.99 -0.57 -13.26
N THR A 37 3.13 -1.25 -13.37
CA THR A 37 3.77 -1.95 -12.24
C THR A 37 4.17 -0.97 -11.15
N VAL A 38 4.83 0.14 -11.52
CA VAL A 38 5.21 1.20 -10.57
C VAL A 38 3.97 1.82 -9.93
N GLY A 39 2.92 2.11 -10.72
CA GLY A 39 1.66 2.61 -10.19
C GLY A 39 1.02 1.65 -9.19
N ALA A 40 0.99 0.35 -9.51
CA ALA A 40 0.45 -0.67 -8.62
C ALA A 40 1.26 -0.80 -7.31
N VAL A 41 2.58 -0.69 -7.37
CA VAL A 41 3.46 -0.68 -6.17
C VAL A 41 3.14 0.53 -5.29
N TYR A 42 2.96 1.71 -5.86
CA TYR A 42 2.58 2.91 -5.11
C TYR A 42 1.23 2.77 -4.42
N VAL A 43 0.22 2.28 -5.14
CA VAL A 43 -1.13 2.06 -4.57
C VAL A 43 -1.07 0.98 -3.49
N GLY A 44 -0.41 -0.15 -3.75
CA GLY A 44 -0.27 -1.24 -2.79
C GLY A 44 0.40 -0.80 -1.49
N ALA A 45 1.44 0.01 -1.59
CA ALA A 45 2.11 0.58 -0.42
C ALA A 45 1.22 1.49 0.41
N ALA A 46 0.46 2.38 -0.24
CA ALA A 46 -0.47 3.26 0.46
C ALA A 46 -1.57 2.47 1.19
N VAL A 47 -2.08 1.42 0.55
CA VAL A 47 -3.10 0.52 1.13
C VAL A 47 -2.54 -0.25 2.31
N ILE A 48 -1.34 -0.83 2.18
CA ILE A 48 -0.68 -1.57 3.27
C ILE A 48 -0.40 -0.64 4.47
N GLY A 49 0.06 0.59 4.21
CA GLY A 49 0.29 1.60 5.25
C GLY A 49 -0.98 1.89 6.06
N ARG A 50 -2.11 2.10 5.39
CA ARG A 50 -3.41 2.30 6.05
C ARG A 50 -3.86 1.08 6.86
N HIS A 51 -3.79 -0.11 6.27
CA HIS A 51 -4.19 -1.33 6.99
C HIS A 51 -3.34 -1.59 8.23
N ARG A 52 -2.04 -1.29 8.17
CA ARG A 52 -1.17 -1.40 9.34
C ARG A 52 -1.51 -0.38 10.43
N ALA A 53 -1.78 0.86 10.06
CA ALA A 53 -2.19 1.88 11.02
C ALA A 53 -3.47 1.46 11.75
N GLN A 54 -4.44 0.91 11.02
CA GLN A 54 -5.70 0.47 11.60
C GLN A 54 -5.54 -0.76 12.50
N ALA A 55 -4.76 -1.77 12.06
CA ALA A 55 -4.47 -2.95 12.88
C ALA A 55 -3.71 -2.59 14.18
N ALA A 56 -2.78 -1.63 14.12
CA ALA A 56 -2.08 -1.14 15.30
C ALA A 56 -3.04 -0.43 16.28
N ALA A 57 -3.94 0.41 15.76
CA ALA A 57 -4.96 1.09 16.57
C ALA A 57 -5.85 0.08 17.30
N ASP A 58 -6.34 -0.94 16.58
CA ASP A 58 -7.24 -1.96 17.14
C ASP A 58 -6.57 -2.77 18.26
N LEU A 59 -5.30 -3.18 18.07
CA LEU A 59 -4.55 -3.90 19.09
C LEU A 59 -4.23 -3.03 20.31
N ALA A 60 -3.86 -1.76 20.10
CA ALA A 60 -3.61 -0.82 21.18
C ALA A 60 -4.88 -0.55 22.00
N ALA A 61 -6.04 -0.40 21.34
CA ALA A 61 -7.32 -0.21 22.01
C ALA A 61 -7.73 -1.46 22.81
N LEU A 62 -7.55 -2.66 22.26
CA LEU A 62 -7.82 -3.92 22.97
C LEU A 62 -6.89 -4.10 24.18
N ALA A 63 -5.60 -3.79 24.05
CA ALA A 63 -4.65 -3.82 25.15
C ALA A 63 -5.04 -2.81 26.24
N ALA A 64 -5.48 -1.61 25.88
CA ALA A 64 -5.95 -0.64 26.86
C ALA A 64 -7.21 -1.13 27.59
N ALA A 65 -8.15 -1.75 26.87
CA ALA A 65 -9.39 -2.24 27.43
C ALA A 65 -9.18 -3.38 28.44
N THR A 66 -8.18 -4.25 28.26
CA THR A 66 -7.90 -5.32 29.24
C THR A 66 -7.32 -4.79 30.56
N TYR A 67 -6.59 -3.67 30.51
CA TYR A 67 -5.98 -3.03 31.69
C TYR A 67 -6.80 -1.86 32.25
N LEU A 68 -8.04 -1.68 31.78
CA LEU A 68 -8.90 -0.59 32.24
C LEU A 68 -9.22 -0.66 33.73
N VAL A 69 -9.33 -1.88 34.25
CA VAL A 69 -9.60 -2.17 35.67
C VAL A 69 -8.47 -1.73 36.60
N ASP A 70 -7.23 -1.68 36.08
CA ASP A 70 -6.04 -1.24 36.83
C ASP A 70 -5.86 0.29 36.79
N GLY A 71 -6.72 1.00 36.03
CA GLY A 71 -6.77 2.44 35.92
C GLY A 71 -6.35 2.99 34.56
N ALA A 72 -6.86 4.18 34.22
CA ALA A 72 -6.67 4.81 32.91
C ALA A 72 -5.19 5.05 32.55
N ALA A 73 -4.35 5.40 33.52
CA ALA A 73 -2.92 5.61 33.29
C ALA A 73 -2.19 4.31 32.90
N VAL A 74 -2.55 3.17 33.52
CA VAL A 74 -1.98 1.86 33.22
C VAL A 74 -2.44 1.39 31.84
N ALA A 75 -3.73 1.55 31.55
CA ALA A 75 -4.31 1.25 30.24
C ALA A 75 -3.62 2.01 29.10
N CYS A 76 -3.42 3.32 29.23
CA CYS A 76 -2.73 4.12 28.21
C CYS A 76 -1.25 3.76 28.06
N THR A 77 -0.57 3.43 29.16
CA THR A 77 0.83 2.94 29.09
C THR A 77 0.92 1.66 28.28
N ARG A 78 0.01 0.70 28.51
CA ARG A 78 -0.01 -0.57 27.76
C ARG A 78 -0.42 -0.38 26.29
N ALA A 79 -1.30 0.58 26.02
CA ALA A 79 -1.63 0.97 24.65
C ALA A 79 -0.39 1.49 23.91
N ALA A 80 0.42 2.34 24.57
CA ALA A 80 1.65 2.89 24.02
C ALA A 80 2.71 1.80 23.77
N GLU A 81 2.94 0.89 24.73
CA GLU A 81 3.85 -0.25 24.54
C GLU A 81 3.44 -1.13 23.34
N THR A 82 2.13 -1.34 23.16
CA THR A 82 1.59 -2.13 22.04
C THR A 82 1.76 -1.40 20.71
N ALA A 83 1.52 -0.09 20.68
CA ALA A 83 1.71 0.73 19.49
C ALA A 83 3.20 0.78 19.10
N ASP A 84 4.10 0.96 20.06
CA ASP A 84 5.55 0.98 19.83
C ASP A 84 6.03 -0.36 19.24
N ALA A 85 5.52 -1.48 19.77
CA ALA A 85 5.80 -2.82 19.22
C ALA A 85 5.31 -2.97 17.76
N MET A 86 4.28 -2.21 17.37
CA MET A 86 3.73 -2.14 16.02
C MET A 86 4.39 -1.06 15.14
N HIS A 87 5.44 -0.39 15.63
CA HIS A 87 6.05 0.78 14.99
C HIS A 87 5.06 1.91 14.71
N ALA A 88 4.12 2.10 15.63
CA ALA A 88 3.12 3.16 15.63
C ALA A 88 3.29 4.03 16.88
N ALA A 89 3.15 5.35 16.74
CA ALA A 89 3.17 6.25 17.88
C ALA A 89 1.74 6.55 18.35
N VAL A 90 1.45 6.42 19.64
CA VAL A 90 0.18 6.90 20.20
C VAL A 90 0.22 8.43 20.24
N THR A 91 -0.74 9.06 19.59
CA THR A 91 -0.90 10.52 19.56
C THR A 91 -1.93 11.01 20.58
N ASP A 92 -2.91 10.17 20.90
CA ASP A 92 -3.92 10.46 21.92
C ASP A 92 -4.43 9.16 22.55
N CYS A 93 -4.71 9.22 23.85
CA CYS A 93 -5.30 8.12 24.61
C CYS A 93 -6.26 8.68 25.65
N ALA A 94 -7.55 8.45 25.43
CA ALA A 94 -8.62 8.94 26.29
C ALA A 94 -9.49 7.76 26.76
N VAL A 95 -9.92 7.81 28.02
CA VAL A 95 -10.88 6.87 28.60
C VAL A 95 -12.19 7.60 28.87
N GLU A 96 -13.24 7.22 28.17
CA GLU A 96 -14.57 7.83 28.24
C GLU A 96 -15.60 6.77 28.63
N ASN A 97 -16.19 6.87 29.83
CA ASN A 97 -17.30 6.00 30.26
C ASN A 97 -17.05 4.48 30.09
N LEU A 98 -15.85 4.01 30.44
CA LEU A 98 -15.35 2.64 30.25
C LEU A 98 -14.94 2.25 28.81
N ASP A 99 -14.99 3.19 27.87
CA ASP A 99 -14.45 3.02 26.52
C ASP A 99 -13.05 3.66 26.44
N VAL A 100 -12.08 2.96 25.86
CA VAL A 100 -10.78 3.55 25.50
C VAL A 100 -10.80 3.95 24.05
N VAL A 101 -10.46 5.21 23.78
CA VAL A 101 -10.16 5.72 22.44
C VAL A 101 -8.65 5.90 22.34
N VAL A 102 -8.03 5.21 21.39
CA VAL A 102 -6.60 5.31 21.11
C VAL A 102 -6.40 5.80 19.68
N ALA A 103 -5.68 6.91 19.53
CA ALA A 103 -5.26 7.43 18.23
C ALA A 103 -3.78 7.11 18.01
N VAL A 104 -3.46 6.46 16.90
CA VAL A 104 -2.08 6.12 16.52
C VAL A 104 -1.70 6.75 15.19
N GLU A 105 -0.41 7.01 15.03
CA GLU A 105 0.20 7.56 13.84
C GLU A 105 1.35 6.64 13.40
N ILE A 106 1.33 6.20 12.13
CA ILE A 106 2.41 5.42 11.53
C ILE A 106 3.04 6.21 10.40
N ASP A 107 4.36 6.37 10.44
CA ASP A 107 5.10 6.92 9.32
C ASP A 107 5.20 5.90 8.19
N VAL A 108 4.52 6.17 7.07
CA VAL A 108 4.56 5.31 5.89
C VAL A 108 5.65 5.81 4.94
N ALA A 109 6.78 5.12 4.94
CA ALA A 109 7.86 5.33 3.97
C ALA A 109 7.77 4.30 2.84
N LEU A 110 7.74 4.77 1.58
CA LEU A 110 7.85 3.91 0.41
C LEU A 110 9.21 4.12 -0.27
N GLY A 111 10.21 3.37 0.19
CA GLY A 111 11.59 3.54 -0.26
C GLY A 111 12.13 4.91 0.15
N ARG A 112 12.47 5.77 -0.83
CA ARG A 112 12.94 7.14 -0.58
C ARG A 112 11.83 8.19 -0.52
N LEU A 113 10.59 7.82 -0.85
CA LEU A 113 9.47 8.76 -0.82
C LEU A 113 8.67 8.56 0.47
N THR A 114 8.71 9.56 1.35
CA THR A 114 7.82 9.63 2.51
C THR A 114 6.41 9.95 2.03
N VAL A 115 5.47 9.01 2.19
CA VAL A 115 4.08 9.17 1.74
C VAL A 115 3.27 10.03 2.73
N GLY A 116 3.85 10.31 3.90
CA GLY A 116 3.25 11.06 4.98
C GLY A 116 2.70 10.13 6.07
N PRO A 117 2.43 10.68 7.26
CA PRO A 117 1.96 9.88 8.38
C PRO A 117 0.51 9.42 8.14
N ALA A 118 0.26 8.13 8.39
CA ALA A 118 -1.07 7.55 8.39
C ALA A 118 -1.62 7.56 9.82
N ARG A 119 -2.70 8.31 10.04
CA ARG A 119 -3.41 8.35 11.31
C ARG A 119 -4.59 7.38 11.31
N ALA A 120 -4.74 6.63 12.39
CA ALA A 120 -5.87 5.76 12.65
C ALA A 120 -6.35 5.92 14.09
N VAL A 121 -7.65 5.78 14.30
CA VAL A 121 -8.27 5.88 15.62
C VAL A 121 -9.12 4.63 15.82
N ALA A 122 -8.95 3.98 16.97
CA ALA A 122 -9.75 2.82 17.38
C ALA A 122 -10.36 3.07 18.76
N ARG A 123 -11.55 2.52 18.95
CA ARG A 123 -12.29 2.59 20.22
C ARG A 123 -12.62 1.17 20.67
N ALA A 124 -12.25 0.83 21.90
CA ALA A 124 -12.57 -0.46 22.51
C ALA A 124 -13.27 -0.24 23.85
N GLY A 125 -14.42 -0.87 24.02
CA GLY A 125 -15.26 -0.75 25.19
C GLY A 125 -16.02 -2.05 25.44
N PRO A 126 -16.53 -2.28 26.66
CA PRO A 126 -17.30 -3.48 26.96
C PRO A 126 -18.52 -3.57 26.04
N ILE A 127 -18.69 -4.71 25.36
CA ILE A 127 -19.94 -5.04 24.66
C ILE A 127 -21.06 -4.91 25.68
N GLN A 128 -21.94 -3.93 25.48
CA GLN A 128 -23.16 -3.81 26.26
C GLN A 128 -23.96 -5.09 26.02
N ALA A 129 -23.83 -6.05 26.94
CA ALA A 129 -24.71 -7.20 27.01
C ALA A 129 -26.10 -6.64 27.27
N ARG A 130 -26.92 -6.66 26.21
CA ARG A 130 -28.32 -6.27 26.26
C ARG A 130 -29.13 -7.33 26.99
#